data_AF-S4XTM8-F1
#
_entry.id   AF-S4XTM8-F1
#
_cell.length_a   1.000
_cell.length_b   1.000
_cell.length_c   1.000
_cell.angle_alpha   90.00
_cell.angle_beta   90.00
_cell.angle_gamma   90.00
#
_symmetry.space_group_name_H-M   'P 1'
#
loop_
_entity.id
_entity.type
_entity.pdbx_description
1 polymer ?
#
loop_
_entity_poly.entity_id
_entity_poly.type
_entity_poly.pdbx_seq_one_letter_code
_entity_poly.pdbx_strand_id
1 'polypeptide(L)'
;MSNDSRDEVRRWAYEEFGHADLGDARRTTRLVRMATAAALRPGDTVLDVFLSSAERQTDYDFLANPDIRQEDLLTSVAVATASRCESHPFVFVAVDGTSLTLTDRARTRDFRAIGSNANVASGVEVVHDYAVSPAGVPLGILGQQWWSRTRQEKRNDCHDRPVHEPEADPPRRAAPRGHVRRQHRGPGVACAAPDVVDARDDPAFVAGAASCAPHVMMW
;
A
#
# COMPACT_ATOMS: atom_id res chain seq x y z
N MET A 1 -20.98 13.39 17.36
CA MET A 1 -20.03 12.30 17.68
C MET A 1 -19.81 12.30 19.18
N SER A 2 -19.99 11.16 19.85
CA SER A 2 -19.67 11.00 21.27
C SER A 2 -18.15 11.07 21.48
N ASN A 3 -17.71 11.45 22.69
CA ASN A 3 -16.27 11.53 23.01
C ASN A 3 -15.58 10.15 22.85
N ASP A 4 -16.32 9.08 23.13
CA ASP A 4 -15.87 7.69 23.04
C ASP A 4 -15.45 7.28 21.61
N SER A 5 -16.26 7.64 20.60
CA SER A 5 -15.93 7.37 19.19
C SER A 5 -14.68 8.11 18.72
N ARG A 6 -14.40 9.30 19.26
CA ARG A 6 -13.17 10.03 18.95
C ARG A 6 -11.94 9.35 19.56
N ASP A 7 -12.05 8.87 20.79
CA ASP A 7 -10.97 8.18 21.47
C ASP A 7 -10.67 6.82 20.82
N GLU A 8 -11.68 6.13 20.32
CA GLU A 8 -11.54 4.92 19.50
C GLU A 8 -10.76 5.19 18.21
N VAL A 9 -11.16 6.20 17.43
CA VAL A 9 -10.48 6.56 16.18
C VAL A 9 -9.03 7.00 16.42
N ARG A 10 -8.78 7.73 17.51
CA ARG A 10 -7.43 8.14 17.90
C ARG A 10 -6.56 6.93 18.27
N ARG A 11 -7.14 5.95 18.95
CA ARG A 11 -6.44 4.70 19.30
C ARG A 11 -6.09 3.90 18.06
N TRP A 12 -7.04 3.73 17.15
CA TRP A 12 -6.79 3.12 15.84
C TRP A 12 -5.63 3.82 15.11
N ALA A 13 -5.66 5.15 15.00
CA ALA A 13 -4.60 5.89 14.32
C ALA A 13 -3.22 5.71 14.99
N TYR A 14 -3.19 5.59 16.32
CA TYR A 14 -1.96 5.31 17.05
C TYR A 14 -1.47 3.86 16.83
N GLU A 15 -2.38 2.89 16.78
CA GLU A 15 -2.04 1.49 16.48
C GLU A 15 -1.51 1.31 15.05
N GLU A 16 -2.00 2.10 14.08
CA GLU A 16 -1.53 2.05 12.69
C GLU A 16 -0.19 2.76 12.48
N PHE A 17 -0.02 3.94 13.10
CA PHE A 17 1.04 4.89 12.73
C PHE A 17 1.97 5.28 13.87
N GLY A 18 1.68 4.88 15.11
CA GLY A 18 2.44 5.30 16.29
C GLY A 18 3.88 4.79 16.32
N HIS A 19 4.15 3.70 15.61
CA HIS A 19 5.48 3.08 15.43
C HIS A 19 6.13 3.43 14.09
N ALA A 20 5.56 4.36 13.31
CA ALA A 20 6.17 4.79 12.05
C ALA A 20 7.52 5.49 12.32
N ASP A 21 8.60 4.99 11.69
CA ASP A 21 9.91 5.64 11.71
C ASP A 21 10.00 6.69 10.60
N LEU A 22 9.80 7.95 10.97
CA LEU A 22 9.87 9.10 10.06
C LEU A 22 11.10 9.98 10.33
N GLY A 23 12.07 9.48 11.09
CA GLY A 23 13.29 10.19 11.52
C GLY A 23 13.11 11.24 12.62
N ASP A 24 11.87 11.65 12.94
CA ASP A 24 11.56 12.55 14.06
C ASP A 24 10.20 12.18 14.69
N ALA A 25 10.18 11.99 16.01
CA ALA A 25 8.98 11.67 16.78
C ALA A 25 7.84 12.71 16.60
N ARG A 26 8.17 13.97 16.28
CA ARG A 26 7.19 15.01 15.96
C ARG A 26 6.43 14.70 14.68
N ARG A 27 7.09 14.12 13.68
CA ARG A 27 6.46 13.68 12.41
C ARG A 27 5.51 12.52 12.68
N THR A 28 5.92 11.53 13.46
CA THR A 28 5.06 10.39 13.84
C THR A 28 3.84 10.86 14.63
N THR A 29 4.05 11.77 15.61
CA THR A 29 2.93 12.38 16.36
C THR A 29 1.98 13.14 15.44
N ARG A 30 2.51 13.84 14.43
CA ARG A 30 1.71 14.57 13.44
C ARG A 30 0.90 13.62 12.56
N LEU A 31 1.52 12.55 12.07
CA LEU A 31 0.86 11.52 11.27
C LEU A 31 -0.35 10.94 11.99
N VAL A 32 -0.19 10.54 13.26
CA VAL A 32 -1.30 10.00 14.08
C VAL A 32 -2.44 11.02 14.19
N ARG A 33 -2.15 12.30 14.37
CA ARG A 33 -3.17 13.36 14.41
C ARG A 33 -3.87 13.53 13.06
N MET A 34 -3.12 13.52 11.97
CA MET A 34 -3.67 13.64 10.62
C MET A 34 -4.58 12.45 10.29
N ALA A 35 -4.13 11.22 10.57
CA ALA A 35 -4.92 10.01 10.38
C ALA A 35 -6.19 10.01 11.24
N THR A 36 -6.09 10.42 12.51
CA THR A 36 -7.26 10.59 13.39
C THR A 36 -8.27 11.54 12.77
N ALA A 37 -7.82 12.71 12.30
CA ALA A 37 -8.70 13.73 11.75
C ALA A 37 -9.35 13.26 10.42
N ALA A 38 -8.59 12.61 9.55
CA ALA A 38 -9.10 12.04 8.30
C ALA A 38 -10.15 10.94 8.55
N ALA A 39 -9.93 10.07 9.54
CA ALA A 39 -10.88 9.02 9.89
C ALA A 39 -12.17 9.55 10.56
N LEU A 40 -12.11 10.69 11.26
CA LEU A 40 -13.30 11.35 11.81
C LEU A 40 -14.16 12.03 10.73
N ARG A 41 -13.60 12.31 9.55
CA ARG A 41 -14.23 13.03 8.44
C ARG A 41 -13.90 12.38 7.10
N PRO A 42 -14.36 11.14 6.86
CA PRO A 42 -14.07 10.45 5.61
C PRO A 42 -14.68 11.21 4.42
N GLY A 43 -13.88 11.46 3.39
CA GLY A 43 -14.31 12.15 2.17
C GLY A 43 -14.15 13.67 2.17
N ASP A 44 -13.81 14.28 3.30
CA ASP A 44 -13.47 15.70 3.37
C ASP A 44 -12.09 15.97 2.74
N THR A 45 -11.89 17.20 2.26
CA THR A 45 -10.57 17.60 1.75
C THR A 45 -9.58 17.79 2.90
N VAL A 46 -8.28 17.74 2.60
CA VAL A 46 -7.23 18.10 3.58
C VAL A 46 -7.50 19.48 4.20
N LEU A 47 -8.09 20.42 3.46
CA LEU A 47 -8.44 21.75 3.99
C LEU A 47 -9.61 21.72 4.97
N ASP A 48 -10.56 20.81 4.77
CA ASP A 48 -11.80 20.72 5.55
C ASP A 48 -11.65 19.86 6.80
N VAL A 49 -10.69 18.92 6.79
CA VAL A 49 -10.35 18.08 7.94
C VAL A 49 -9.72 18.91 9.08
N PHE A 50 -8.97 19.96 8.75
CA PHE A 50 -8.22 20.77 9.73
C PHE A 50 -8.79 22.20 9.87
N LEU A 51 -9.04 22.60 11.13
CA LEU A 51 -9.88 23.76 11.44
C LEU A 51 -9.12 25.09 11.46
N SER A 52 -7.83 25.09 11.81
CA SER A 52 -7.01 26.31 11.88
C SER A 52 -6.07 26.48 10.68
N SER A 53 -5.72 27.73 10.36
CA SER A 53 -4.75 28.06 9.29
C SER A 53 -3.37 27.48 9.55
N ALA A 54 -2.92 27.50 10.81
CA ALA A 54 -1.63 26.93 11.22
C ALA A 54 -1.61 25.41 11.07
N GLU A 55 -2.70 24.71 11.43
CA GLU A 55 -2.80 23.27 11.23
C GLU A 55 -2.72 22.92 9.75
N ARG A 56 -3.56 23.56 8.90
CA ARG A 56 -3.55 23.32 7.46
C ARG A 56 -2.17 23.49 6.83
N GLN A 57 -1.46 24.58 7.16
CA GLN A 57 -0.12 24.79 6.62
C GLN A 57 0.82 23.65 6.99
N THR A 58 0.86 23.28 8.27
CA THR A 58 1.74 22.20 8.71
C THR A 58 1.35 20.83 8.14
N ASP A 59 0.08 20.57 7.82
CA ASP A 59 -0.35 19.33 7.16
C ASP A 59 0.11 19.28 5.70
N TYR A 60 0.00 20.40 4.98
CA TYR A 60 0.59 20.49 3.64
C TYR A 60 2.11 20.37 3.67
N ASP A 61 2.77 21.01 4.64
CA ASP A 61 4.22 20.88 4.83
C ASP A 61 4.60 19.42 5.13
N PHE A 62 3.80 18.70 5.92
CA PHE A 62 4.00 17.27 6.19
C PHE A 62 3.88 16.44 4.91
N LEU A 63 2.82 16.64 4.13
CA LEU A 63 2.60 15.89 2.87
C LEU A 63 3.63 16.22 1.78
N ALA A 64 4.19 17.43 1.80
CA ALA A 64 5.21 17.88 0.86
C ALA A 64 6.64 17.61 1.34
N ASN A 65 6.83 17.05 2.54
CA ASN A 65 8.14 16.88 3.13
C ASN A 65 8.92 15.75 2.40
N PRO A 66 10.06 16.04 1.75
CA PRO A 66 10.83 15.03 1.03
C PRO A 66 11.48 13.98 1.95
N ASP A 67 11.64 14.28 3.24
CA ASP A 67 12.19 13.34 4.21
C ASP A 67 11.16 12.30 4.69
N ILE A 68 9.87 12.50 4.38
CA ILE A 68 8.81 11.58 4.74
C ILE A 68 8.55 10.70 3.54
N ARG A 69 9.04 9.46 3.59
CA ARG A 69 8.84 8.50 2.51
C ARG A 69 7.53 7.77 2.73
N GLN A 70 6.81 7.57 1.64
CA GLN A 70 5.57 6.82 1.66
C GLN A 70 5.79 5.36 2.05
N GLU A 71 6.94 4.79 1.70
CA GLU A 71 7.30 3.42 2.08
C GLU A 71 7.31 3.25 3.60
N ASP A 72 7.72 4.27 4.35
CA ASP A 72 7.74 4.24 5.81
C ASP A 72 6.32 4.24 6.39
N LEU A 73 5.41 4.99 5.76
CA LEU A 73 3.97 4.99 6.09
C LEU A 73 3.33 3.61 5.83
N LEU A 74 3.58 3.04 4.64
CA LEU A 74 3.06 1.73 4.26
C LEU A 74 3.62 0.62 5.14
N THR A 75 4.90 0.71 5.51
CA THR A 75 5.54 -0.24 6.43
C THR A 75 4.86 -0.20 7.79
N SER A 76 4.53 0.99 8.31
CA SER A 76 3.81 1.12 9.58
C SER A 76 2.46 0.41 9.55
N VAL A 77 1.66 0.64 8.50
CA VAL A 77 0.35 -0.01 8.32
C VAL A 77 0.48 -1.52 8.15
N ALA A 78 1.48 -1.97 7.38
CA ALA A 78 1.74 -3.39 7.17
C ALA A 78 2.12 -4.09 8.49
N VAL A 79 2.96 -3.46 9.33
CA VAL A 79 3.32 -3.98 10.65
C VAL A 79 2.10 -4.05 11.57
N ALA A 80 1.26 -3.01 11.62
CA ALA A 80 0.04 -3.03 12.40
C ALA A 80 -0.91 -4.16 11.96
N THR A 81 -1.06 -4.33 10.65
CA THR A 81 -1.87 -5.40 10.05
C THR A 81 -1.29 -6.77 10.36
N ALA A 82 0.02 -6.95 10.25
CA ALA A 82 0.73 -8.18 10.57
C ALA A 82 0.50 -8.61 12.03
N SER A 83 0.63 -7.68 12.97
CA SER A 83 0.36 -7.94 14.40
C SER A 83 -1.08 -8.43 14.63
N ARG A 84 -2.07 -7.95 13.87
CA ARG A 84 -3.45 -8.48 13.94
C ARG A 84 -3.56 -9.87 13.34
N CYS A 85 -2.80 -10.16 12.29
CA CYS A 85 -2.77 -11.47 11.64
C CYS A 85 -2.22 -12.56 12.56
N GLU A 86 -1.28 -12.25 13.46
CA GLU A 86 -0.67 -13.21 14.40
C GLU A 86 -1.69 -13.93 15.29
N SER A 87 -2.84 -13.30 15.57
CA SER A 87 -3.92 -13.90 16.35
C SER A 87 -4.69 -15.01 15.62
N HIS A 88 -4.40 -15.23 14.32
CA HIS A 88 -5.07 -16.20 13.47
C HIS A 88 -4.10 -17.29 13.00
N PRO A 89 -4.55 -18.55 12.88
CA PRO A 89 -3.70 -19.65 12.42
C PRO A 89 -3.28 -19.50 10.95
N PHE A 90 -4.09 -18.82 10.14
CA PHE A 90 -3.81 -18.43 8.76
C PHE A 90 -4.69 -17.23 8.42
N VAL A 91 -4.34 -16.52 7.35
CA VAL A 91 -5.11 -15.39 6.82
C VAL A 91 -5.21 -15.52 5.30
N PHE A 92 -6.26 -14.94 4.72
CA PHE A 92 -6.38 -14.78 3.27
C PHE A 92 -5.81 -13.43 2.87
N VAL A 93 -5.03 -13.41 1.79
CA VAL A 93 -4.55 -12.16 1.19
C VAL A 93 -5.25 -11.99 -0.15
N ALA A 94 -6.19 -11.04 -0.21
CA ALA A 94 -6.86 -10.66 -1.44
C ALA A 94 -6.03 -9.59 -2.14
N VAL A 95 -5.46 -9.94 -3.29
CA VAL A 95 -4.70 -9.02 -4.13
C VAL A 95 -5.64 -8.45 -5.19
N ASP A 96 -5.83 -7.13 -5.18
CA ASP A 96 -6.69 -6.44 -6.14
C ASP A 96 -6.01 -5.21 -6.75
N GLY A 97 -6.27 -4.99 -8.03
CA GLY A 97 -5.70 -3.91 -8.83
C GLY A 97 -6.75 -2.87 -9.20
N THR A 98 -6.48 -1.60 -8.91
CA THR A 98 -7.35 -0.47 -9.23
C THR A 98 -6.57 0.67 -9.89
N SER A 99 -7.24 1.42 -10.75
CA SER A 99 -6.64 2.58 -11.42
C SER A 99 -7.12 3.87 -10.76
N LEU A 100 -6.20 4.72 -10.32
CA LEU A 100 -6.51 6.04 -9.77
C LEU A 100 -6.39 7.10 -10.86
N THR A 101 -7.52 7.71 -11.23
CA THR A 101 -7.52 8.88 -12.13
C THR A 101 -7.22 10.14 -11.34
N LEU A 102 -6.09 10.79 -11.64
CA LEU A 102 -5.58 11.96 -10.93
C LEU A 102 -5.47 13.15 -11.89
N THR A 103 -5.96 14.30 -11.44
CA THR A 103 -5.87 15.53 -12.23
C THR A 103 -4.49 16.15 -12.06
N ASP A 104 -3.73 16.22 -13.14
CA ASP A 104 -2.51 17.03 -13.23
C ASP A 104 -2.66 18.11 -14.29
N ARG A 105 -3.08 19.31 -13.86
CA ARG A 105 -3.30 20.45 -14.76
C ARG A 105 -2.00 21.02 -15.31
N ALA A 106 -0.91 20.93 -14.54
CA ALA A 106 0.38 21.48 -14.93
C ALA A 106 1.18 20.49 -15.81
N ARG A 107 0.76 19.22 -15.87
CA ARG A 107 1.46 18.11 -16.55
C ARG A 107 2.93 17.98 -16.10
N THR A 108 3.17 18.25 -14.82
CA THR A 108 4.50 18.16 -14.20
C THR A 108 4.71 16.85 -13.46
N ARG A 109 3.65 16.06 -13.27
CA ARG A 109 3.71 14.73 -12.66
C ARG A 109 3.85 13.68 -13.75
N ASP A 110 4.55 12.59 -13.41
CA ASP A 110 4.74 11.44 -14.30
C ASP A 110 3.49 10.53 -14.39
N PHE A 111 2.29 11.11 -14.31
CA PHE A 111 1.03 10.40 -14.51
C PHE A 111 0.84 10.07 -15.99
N ARG A 112 0.28 8.88 -16.25
CA ARG A 112 0.15 8.34 -17.61
C ARG A 112 -1.31 8.03 -17.91
N ALA A 113 -1.62 7.89 -19.20
CA ALA A 113 -3.00 7.66 -19.63
C ALA A 113 -3.55 6.37 -19.02
N ILE A 114 -4.76 6.44 -18.50
CA ILE A 114 -5.54 5.27 -18.04
C ILE A 114 -6.57 4.94 -19.12
N GLY A 115 -6.55 3.69 -19.61
CA GLY A 115 -7.47 3.20 -20.63
C GLY A 115 -6.95 3.27 -22.08
N SER A 116 -7.74 2.76 -23.03
CA SER A 116 -7.30 2.53 -24.43
C SER A 116 -7.51 3.70 -25.38
N ASN A 117 -8.26 4.73 -24.98
CA ASN A 117 -8.66 5.82 -25.86
C ASN A 117 -7.91 7.11 -25.54
N ALA A 118 -7.60 7.85 -26.60
CA ALA A 118 -6.77 9.05 -26.66
C ALA A 118 -7.29 10.28 -25.88
N ASN A 119 -8.20 10.12 -24.91
CA ASN A 119 -8.81 11.23 -24.19
C ASN A 119 -8.65 11.15 -22.65
N VAL A 120 -7.76 12.03 -22.18
CA VAL A 120 -7.92 12.94 -21.03
C VAL A 120 -7.67 12.40 -19.61
N ALA A 121 -7.92 11.13 -19.30
CA ALA A 121 -7.67 10.62 -17.95
C ALA A 121 -6.21 10.20 -17.75
N SER A 122 -5.46 10.93 -16.91
CA SER A 122 -4.11 10.56 -16.45
C SER A 122 -4.15 10.02 -15.03
N GLY A 123 -3.26 9.08 -14.70
CA GLY A 123 -3.13 8.63 -13.33
C GLY A 123 -2.13 7.50 -13.15
N VAL A 124 -2.41 6.65 -12.16
CA VAL A 124 -1.55 5.54 -11.72
C VAL A 124 -2.36 4.25 -11.54
N GLU A 125 -1.72 3.12 -11.76
CA GLU A 125 -2.23 1.81 -11.34
C GLU A 125 -1.77 1.54 -9.91
N VAL A 126 -2.64 0.92 -9.13
CA VAL A 126 -2.40 0.57 -7.74
C VAL A 126 -2.79 -0.88 -7.52
N VAL A 127 -1.96 -1.64 -6.84
CA VAL A 127 -2.27 -2.99 -6.38
C VAL A 127 -2.18 -3.00 -4.86
N HIS A 128 -3.19 -3.56 -4.22
CA HIS A 128 -3.30 -3.69 -2.77
C HIS A 128 -3.36 -5.15 -2.36
N ASP A 129 -2.71 -5.43 -1.22
CA ASP A 129 -2.74 -6.73 -0.57
C ASP A 129 -3.58 -6.62 0.71
N TYR A 130 -4.85 -7.05 0.66
CA TYR A 130 -5.77 -6.98 1.78
C TYR A 130 -5.73 -8.26 2.61
N ALA A 131 -5.42 -8.14 3.91
CA ALA A 131 -5.50 -9.26 4.84
C ALA A 131 -6.93 -9.44 5.34
N VAL A 132 -7.42 -10.67 5.27
CA VAL A 132 -8.76 -11.07 5.71
C VAL A 132 -8.65 -12.31 6.59
N SER A 133 -9.35 -12.28 7.73
CA SER A 133 -9.38 -13.42 8.65
C SER A 133 -10.12 -14.63 8.04
N PRO A 134 -9.95 -15.84 8.60
CA PRO A 134 -10.72 -17.01 8.17
C PRO A 134 -12.24 -16.84 8.27
N ALA A 135 -12.70 -15.92 9.13
CA ALA A 135 -14.12 -15.59 9.30
C ALA A 135 -14.62 -14.51 8.32
N GLY A 136 -13.77 -14.02 7.41
CA GLY A 136 -14.13 -12.97 6.46
C GLY A 136 -14.04 -11.54 7.01
N VAL A 137 -13.35 -11.33 8.14
CA VAL A 137 -13.19 -10.00 8.74
C VAL A 137 -11.91 -9.33 8.18
N PRO A 138 -11.98 -8.11 7.64
CA PRO A 138 -10.79 -7.41 7.17
C PRO A 138 -9.87 -7.07 8.34
N LEU A 139 -8.60 -7.43 8.23
CA LEU A 139 -7.56 -7.19 9.24
C LEU A 139 -6.71 -5.95 8.93
N GLY A 140 -6.60 -5.58 7.64
CA GLY A 140 -5.88 -4.40 7.19
C GLY A 140 -5.21 -4.57 5.82
N ILE A 141 -4.23 -3.72 5.55
CA ILE A 141 -3.46 -3.72 4.30
C ILE A 141 -2.03 -4.16 4.62
N LEU A 142 -1.56 -5.21 3.95
CA LEU A 142 -0.19 -5.72 4.09
C LEU A 142 0.78 -5.06 3.12
N GLY A 143 0.27 -4.58 1.99
CA GLY A 143 1.07 -4.05 0.92
C GLY A 143 0.25 -3.15 0.00
N GLN A 144 0.91 -2.14 -0.53
CA GLN A 144 0.39 -1.31 -1.60
C GLN A 144 1.53 -0.95 -2.52
N GLN A 145 1.33 -1.17 -3.81
CA GLN A 145 2.26 -0.77 -4.85
C GLN A 145 1.53 0.08 -5.86
N TRP A 146 2.24 1.03 -6.46
CA TRP A 146 1.70 1.78 -7.56
C TRP A 146 2.76 2.11 -8.59
N TRP A 147 2.30 2.32 -9.81
CA TRP A 147 3.15 2.69 -10.92
C TRP A 147 2.34 3.43 -11.97
N SER A 148 3.01 4.25 -12.77
CA SER A 148 2.43 4.80 -13.98
C SER A 148 2.74 3.88 -15.16
N ARG A 149 1.74 3.58 -16.00
CA ARG A 149 1.92 2.71 -17.17
C ARG A 149 2.95 3.30 -18.13
N THR A 150 3.93 2.52 -18.55
CA THR A 150 4.81 2.88 -19.66
C THR A 150 4.01 2.83 -20.96
N ARG A 151 4.19 3.81 -21.85
CA ARG A 151 3.58 3.79 -23.19
C ARG A 151 4.15 2.59 -23.96
N GLN A 152 3.39 1.50 -24.04
CA GLN A 152 3.68 0.48 -25.03
C GLN A 152 3.13 0.94 -26.38
N GLU A 153 3.98 0.94 -27.40
CA GLU A 153 3.50 1.10 -28.77
C GLU A 153 2.58 -0.09 -29.09
N LYS A 154 1.47 0.17 -29.78
CA LYS A 154 0.62 -0.92 -30.29
C LYS A 154 1.47 -1.76 -31.23
N ARG A 155 1.91 -2.91 -30.74
CA ARG A 155 2.59 -3.91 -31.54
C ARG A 155 1.51 -4.59 -32.40
N ASN A 156 1.71 -4.59 -33.72
CA ASN A 156 0.73 -5.07 -34.71
C ASN A 156 0.58 -6.60 -34.74
N ASP A 157 1.29 -7.30 -33.86
CA ASP A 157 1.39 -8.76 -33.73
C ASP A 157 0.74 -9.26 -32.42
N CYS A 158 -0.30 -8.56 -31.94
CA CYS A 158 -1.06 -8.93 -30.74
C CYS A 158 -1.68 -10.35 -30.82
N HIS A 159 -1.84 -10.90 -32.03
CA HIS A 159 -2.31 -12.26 -32.27
C HIS A 159 -1.24 -13.35 -32.06
N ASP A 160 0.04 -12.99 -32.08
CA ASP A 160 1.15 -13.94 -31.95
C ASP A 160 1.70 -14.02 -30.52
N ARG A 161 1.03 -13.38 -29.55
CA ARG A 161 1.49 -13.35 -28.16
C ARG A 161 1.28 -14.74 -27.52
N PRO A 162 2.36 -15.41 -27.07
CA PRO A 162 2.20 -16.59 -26.23
C PRO A 162 1.49 -16.18 -24.94
N VAL A 163 0.50 -16.98 -24.52
CA VAL A 163 -0.38 -16.76 -23.35
C VAL A 163 0.40 -16.54 -22.02
N HIS A 164 1.71 -16.78 -22.03
CA HIS A 164 2.58 -16.71 -20.85
C HIS A 164 3.17 -15.34 -20.54
N GLU A 165 3.03 -14.33 -21.40
CA GLU A 165 3.41 -12.95 -21.08
C GLU A 165 2.17 -12.22 -20.54
N PRO A 166 2.10 -11.85 -19.24
CA PRO A 166 1.03 -11.01 -18.71
C PRO A 166 1.20 -9.55 -19.14
N GLU A 167 0.09 -8.81 -19.17
CA GLU A 167 0.10 -7.36 -19.35
C GLU A 167 0.89 -6.73 -18.21
N ALA A 168 1.98 -6.02 -18.56
CA ALA A 168 2.86 -5.25 -17.68
C ALA A 168 2.77 -5.64 -16.20
N ASP A 169 3.41 -6.75 -15.82
CA ASP A 169 3.59 -7.14 -14.43
C ASP A 169 4.02 -5.90 -13.61
N PRO A 170 3.43 -5.63 -12.44
CA PRO A 170 3.95 -4.60 -11.56
C PRO A 170 5.45 -4.86 -11.34
N PRO A 171 6.30 -3.82 -11.18
CA PRO A 171 7.71 -4.04 -10.89
C PRO A 171 7.79 -4.91 -9.62
N ARG A 172 8.11 -6.19 -9.82
CA ARG A 172 8.14 -7.16 -8.73
C ARG A 172 9.20 -6.68 -7.75
N ARG A 173 8.79 -6.07 -6.63
CA ARG A 173 9.60 -6.19 -5.42
C ARG A 173 9.79 -7.68 -5.23
N ALA A 174 11.04 -8.10 -5.05
CA ALA A 174 11.33 -9.45 -4.63
C ALA A 174 10.55 -9.67 -3.34
N ALA A 175 9.38 -10.31 -3.42
CA ALA A 175 8.81 -10.96 -2.26
C ALA A 175 9.94 -11.83 -1.69
N PRO A 176 10.19 -11.82 -0.36
CA PRO A 176 11.04 -12.85 0.20
C PRO A 176 10.50 -14.17 -0.34
N ARG A 177 11.38 -14.97 -0.94
CA ARG A 177 11.02 -16.28 -1.50
C ARG A 177 10.65 -17.20 -0.34
N GLY A 178 9.50 -16.97 0.28
CA GLY A 178 8.84 -17.92 1.12
C GLY A 178 8.51 -19.12 0.25
N HIS A 179 8.85 -20.31 0.72
CA HIS A 179 8.57 -21.55 0.02
C HIS A 179 7.06 -21.75 -0.10
N VAL A 180 6.45 -21.26 -1.17
CA VAL A 180 5.09 -21.62 -1.55
C VAL A 180 5.10 -23.09 -1.95
N ARG A 181 4.68 -23.96 -1.04
CA ARG A 181 4.53 -25.39 -1.33
C ARG A 181 3.29 -25.57 -2.22
N ARG A 182 3.48 -25.49 -3.54
CA ARG A 182 2.45 -25.84 -4.53
C ARG A 182 1.99 -27.27 -4.28
N GLN A 183 0.81 -27.46 -3.70
CA GLN A 183 0.15 -28.75 -3.72
C GLN A 183 -0.38 -28.98 -5.14
N HIS A 184 0.30 -29.84 -5.90
CA HIS A 184 -0.21 -30.30 -7.19
C HIS A 184 -1.48 -31.12 -6.97
N ARG A 185 -2.61 -30.62 -7.48
CA ARG A 185 -3.81 -31.43 -7.75
C ARG A 185 -4.23 -31.23 -9.20
N GLY A 186 -4.24 -32.35 -9.94
CA GLY A 186 -4.94 -32.73 -11.19
C GLY A 186 -5.37 -31.69 -12.25
N PRO A 187 -5.50 -32.09 -13.52
CA PRO A 187 -5.80 -31.17 -14.61
C PRO A 187 -7.30 -30.85 -14.63
N GLY A 188 -7.65 -29.59 -14.39
CA GLY A 188 -9.01 -29.09 -14.54
C GLY A 188 -9.12 -27.64 -14.10
N VAL A 189 -9.18 -26.72 -15.08
CA VAL A 189 -9.52 -25.29 -14.99
C VAL A 189 -8.81 -24.51 -13.86
N ALA A 190 -7.71 -23.85 -14.22
CA ALA A 190 -6.98 -22.97 -13.32
C ALA A 190 -7.75 -21.65 -13.09
N CYS A 191 -8.60 -21.63 -12.07
CA CYS A 191 -8.83 -20.40 -11.32
C CYS A 191 -7.63 -20.24 -10.37
N ALA A 192 -6.92 -19.11 -10.42
CA ALA A 192 -5.87 -18.83 -9.45
C ALA A 192 -6.48 -18.89 -8.04
N ALA A 193 -6.06 -19.88 -7.25
CA ALA A 193 -6.41 -19.92 -5.84
C ALA A 193 -5.77 -18.71 -5.14
N PRO A 194 -6.44 -18.08 -4.16
CA PRO A 194 -5.80 -17.04 -3.36
C PRO A 194 -4.52 -17.61 -2.74
N ASP A 195 -3.46 -16.82 -2.76
CA ASP A 195 -2.20 -17.19 -2.14
C ASP A 195 -2.44 -17.39 -0.64
N VAL A 196 -2.33 -18.63 -0.18
CA VAL A 196 -2.41 -18.99 1.24
C VAL A 196 -1.01 -18.87 1.81
N VAL A 197 -0.79 -17.83 2.62
CA VAL A 197 0.46 -17.67 3.38
C VAL A 197 0.26 -18.35 4.73
N ASP A 198 1.00 -19.43 4.98
CA ASP A 198 1.06 -20.09 6.29
C ASP A 198 2.00 -19.30 7.21
N ALA A 199 1.46 -18.70 8.26
CA ALA A 199 2.20 -17.86 9.20
C ALA A 199 3.24 -18.65 10.03
N ARG A 200 3.28 -19.99 9.92
CA ARG A 200 4.16 -20.84 10.75
C ARG A 200 5.48 -21.25 10.07
N ASP A 201 5.66 -20.98 8.78
CA ASP A 201 6.75 -21.55 7.98
C ASP A 201 7.83 -20.54 7.50
N ASP A 202 7.82 -19.28 7.93
CA ASP A 202 8.87 -18.31 7.55
C ASP A 202 9.47 -17.53 8.74
N PRO A 203 10.68 -17.89 9.22
CA PRO A 203 11.39 -17.14 10.27
C PRO A 203 11.88 -15.75 9.81
N ALA A 204 11.75 -15.39 8.52
CA ALA A 204 12.09 -14.06 8.02
C ALA A 204 11.00 -13.00 8.28
N PHE A 205 9.79 -13.40 8.71
CA PHE A 205 8.69 -12.47 9.00
C PHE A 205 8.84 -11.76 10.37
N VAL A 206 9.63 -12.32 11.29
CA VAL A 206 9.76 -11.82 12.69
C VAL A 206 11.10 -11.09 12.96
N ALA A 207 12.05 -11.08 12.01
CA ALA A 207 13.42 -10.60 12.27
C ALA A 207 13.95 -9.56 11.25
N GLY A 208 13.10 -8.61 10.84
CA GLY A 208 13.49 -7.51 9.94
C GLY A 208 13.94 -6.21 10.63
N ALA A 209 14.00 -6.19 11.97
CA ALA A 209 14.36 -5.02 12.77
C ALA A 209 15.68 -5.24 13.54
N ALA A 210 16.80 -5.40 12.86
CA ALA A 210 18.14 -5.04 13.37
C ALA A 210 19.26 -5.29 12.34
N SER A 211 20.04 -4.23 12.10
CA SER A 211 21.42 -4.21 11.60
C SER A 211 21.66 -4.46 10.09
N CYS A 212 22.06 -3.39 9.38
CA CYS A 212 23.45 -3.18 8.94
C CYS A 212 23.53 -2.04 7.90
N ALA A 213 23.99 -0.87 8.32
CA ALA A 213 24.93 -0.08 7.51
C ALA A 213 26.31 -0.79 7.59
N PRO A 214 27.23 -0.73 6.59
CA PRO A 214 27.77 0.53 6.06
C PRO A 214 28.19 0.54 4.56
N HIS A 215 28.70 1.71 4.17
CA HIS A 215 29.67 2.02 3.11
C HIS A 215 29.22 2.38 1.68
N VAL A 216 29.27 3.70 1.44
CA VAL A 216 29.90 4.39 0.32
C VAL A 216 30.90 3.53 -0.46
N MET A 217 30.68 3.36 -1.77
CA MET A 217 31.73 3.53 -2.78
C MET A 217 31.17 3.94 -4.14
N MET A 218 31.63 5.12 -4.55
CA MET A 218 31.70 5.68 -5.90
C MET A 218 32.13 4.62 -6.92
N TRP A 219 31.38 4.44 -8.02
CA TRP A 219 31.67 4.83 -9.41
C TRP A 219 30.43 4.60 -10.28
#